data_AF-A0A7Y3FYN6-F1
#
_entry.id   AF-A0A7Y3FYN6-F1
#
_cell.length_a   1.000
_cell.length_b   1.000
_cell.length_c   1.000
_cell.angle_alpha   90.00
_cell.angle_beta   90.00
_cell.angle_gamma   90.00
#
_symmetry.space_group_name_H-M   'P 1'
#
loop_
_entity.id
_entity.type
_entity.pdbx_description
1 polymer ?
#
loop_
_entity_poly.entity_id
_entity_poly.type
_entity_poly.pdbx_seq_one_letter_code
_entity_poly.pdbx_strand_id
1 'polypeptide(L)'
;WDIEGLTPGADYAVYLDEILAGGFSTPVLSPLPGPEDFWNGAGESSNFNTDDPSVFEAVSAAEGGTASGIDIIFNQPGEGDPLPVGDDGSVLLSLPFSYEICGQDFDAVYVNANGNLTFGAGDGDFSESAQGMLDGPPRIAGLWDDLNPSAGGSVYFTTTNNTFTVTYEDVPEWLATGSNTFSIELKKGASQATVDYGNVDMADGLAGVSCGLFQTGGIEPETELNNSPNRTTHNYNGDTAIYEWFSSGDNDLANYSVKYNTTKHELPDVFEPNNSLGTAAAVTTPFNTAPNSMFTEISPAAGDIDFFSFEASAGQYVIIETTRGQVDTVLGVFNSAGVLIAANDDFNGLLSRIEGFVPADDTYTVAVTFCCDYDFDGVDPGQGLPFDEGRYVLDVQLFDGIPLALGDETVINLGGFGFSFPYDGNSYSDVFISSNGFISFGAPEFDFSPSVAEFENGAPRVAPLWEDLDASGALVLANTDGATELSIEFVDVPEFGGIGSNNFKVTLFSNGDVHYDYGGVTASGAVVGAAQGGGAPSTALDLSATGGGLISVSPVEDFAGSTDLSDDNLSFTP
;
A
#
# COMPACT_ATOMS: atom_id res chain seq x y z
N TRP A 1 18.41 -13.68 30.36
CA TRP A 1 19.09 -14.79 29.66
C TRP A 1 20.08 -15.41 30.63
N ASP A 2 20.18 -16.74 30.69
CA ASP A 2 21.12 -17.44 31.57
C ASP A 2 22.22 -18.10 30.73
N ILE A 3 23.49 -17.87 31.08
CA ILE A 3 24.64 -18.50 30.43
C ILE A 3 25.21 -19.54 31.40
N GLU A 4 25.02 -20.83 31.07
CA GLU A 4 25.50 -21.95 31.88
C GLU A 4 26.83 -22.53 31.37
N GLY A 5 27.49 -23.35 32.21
CA GLY A 5 28.68 -24.10 31.81
C GLY A 5 29.98 -23.29 31.75
N LEU A 6 30.00 -22.10 32.34
CA LEU A 6 31.21 -21.29 32.48
C LEU A 6 32.31 -22.02 33.27
N THR A 7 33.56 -21.79 32.90
CA THR A 7 34.74 -22.37 33.55
C THR A 7 34.90 -21.74 34.94
N PRO A 8 34.86 -22.54 36.03
CA PRO A 8 35.03 -21.99 37.37
C PRO A 8 36.37 -21.29 37.57
N GLY A 9 36.34 -20.10 38.15
CA GLY A 9 37.50 -19.24 38.42
C GLY A 9 37.99 -18.43 37.22
N ALA A 10 37.30 -18.49 36.07
CA ALA A 10 37.57 -17.63 34.94
C ALA A 10 36.80 -16.30 35.04
N ASP A 11 37.35 -15.29 34.38
CA ASP A 11 36.78 -13.95 34.22
C ASP A 11 36.25 -13.80 32.80
N TYR A 12 35.05 -13.23 32.69
CA TYR A 12 34.32 -13.05 31.44
C TYR A 12 34.02 -11.58 31.19
N ALA A 13 34.08 -11.14 29.94
CA ALA A 13 33.49 -9.89 29.49
C ALA A 13 32.11 -10.21 28.90
N VAL A 14 31.12 -9.38 29.19
CA VAL A 14 29.78 -9.47 28.60
C VAL A 14 29.60 -8.23 27.74
N TYR A 15 29.22 -8.43 26.49
CA TYR A 15 29.05 -7.35 25.52
C TYR A 15 27.87 -7.66 24.60
N LEU A 16 27.25 -6.60 24.09
CA LEU A 16 26.28 -6.64 23.01
C LEU A 16 26.93 -6.07 21.74
N ASP A 17 26.58 -6.67 20.61
CA ASP A 17 27.20 -6.38 19.31
C ASP A 17 26.14 -6.49 18.22
N GLU A 18 26.26 -5.65 17.18
CA GLU A 18 25.39 -5.71 16.02
C GLU A 18 25.85 -6.82 15.07
N ILE A 19 24.93 -7.70 14.66
CA ILE A 19 25.26 -8.71 13.65
C ILE A 19 24.95 -8.16 12.26
N LEU A 20 25.97 -7.64 11.57
CA LEU A 20 25.90 -7.40 10.13
C LEU A 20 26.06 -8.71 9.36
N ALA A 21 25.28 -8.90 8.29
CA ALA A 21 25.20 -10.14 7.51
C ALA A 21 26.60 -10.75 7.20
N GLY A 22 26.94 -11.89 7.82
CA GLY A 22 28.24 -12.55 7.64
C GLY A 22 28.98 -12.99 8.91
N GLY A 23 28.45 -12.72 10.11
CA GLY A 23 28.77 -13.47 11.32
C GLY A 23 30.16 -13.23 11.95
N PHE A 24 30.69 -12.02 11.88
CA PHE A 24 31.86 -11.63 12.67
C PHE A 24 31.63 -10.29 13.38
N SER A 25 32.13 -10.19 14.60
CA SER A 25 32.11 -9.00 15.46
C SER A 25 32.69 -7.79 14.73
N THR A 26 31.93 -6.69 14.72
CA THR A 26 32.38 -5.39 14.23
C THR A 26 33.31 -4.74 15.26
N PRO A 27 34.31 -3.93 14.85
CA PRO A 27 35.09 -3.15 15.81
C PRO A 27 34.20 -2.09 16.46
N VAL A 28 34.13 -2.07 17.80
CA VAL A 28 33.38 -1.09 18.61
C VAL A 28 33.50 0.31 18.02
N LEU A 29 32.41 0.83 17.44
CA LEU A 29 32.39 2.14 16.79
C LEU A 29 32.25 3.24 17.84
N SER A 30 33.37 3.88 18.17
CA SER A 30 33.40 5.07 19.03
C SER A 30 33.17 6.36 18.22
N PRO A 31 32.38 7.33 18.72
CA PRO A 31 31.27 7.25 19.67
C PRO A 31 29.95 7.63 18.97
N LEU A 32 29.00 6.71 18.95
CA LEU A 32 27.60 7.00 18.62
C LEU A 32 26.71 6.38 19.69
N PRO A 33 25.53 6.94 19.98
CA PRO A 33 24.46 6.16 20.57
C PRO A 33 24.12 5.02 19.60
N GLY A 34 24.28 3.76 20.03
CA GLY A 34 24.19 2.58 19.16
C GLY A 34 24.40 1.26 19.92
N PRO A 35 24.05 0.10 19.31
CA PRO A 35 23.77 -1.17 19.99
C PRO A 35 25.03 -1.97 20.42
N GLU A 36 26.20 -1.33 20.46
CA GLU A 36 27.46 -1.96 20.85
C GLU A 36 27.90 -1.43 22.21
N ASP A 37 27.95 -2.30 23.22
CA ASP A 37 28.35 -1.90 24.57
C ASP A 37 28.91 -3.08 25.37
N PHE A 38 29.81 -2.77 26.30
CA PHE A 38 30.37 -3.72 27.25
C PHE A 38 29.81 -3.45 28.63
N TRP A 39 29.41 -4.52 29.33
CA TRP A 39 29.08 -4.38 30.74
C TRP A 39 30.30 -3.92 31.54
N ASN A 40 30.20 -2.77 32.20
CA ASN A 40 31.29 -2.16 32.95
C ASN A 40 30.96 -1.91 34.44
N GLY A 41 29.95 -2.62 34.93
CA GLY A 41 29.64 -2.71 36.35
C GLY A 41 29.03 -1.44 36.90
N ALA A 42 29.74 -0.74 37.80
CA ALA A 42 29.22 0.48 38.40
C ALA A 42 29.26 1.71 37.47
N GLY A 43 29.94 1.60 36.33
CA GLY A 43 29.96 2.63 35.29
C GLY A 43 28.72 2.62 34.39
N GLU A 44 27.94 1.53 34.45
CA GLU A 44 26.92 1.22 33.46
C GLU A 44 25.80 2.26 33.51
N SER A 45 25.54 2.92 32.37
CA SER A 45 24.53 3.95 32.25
C SER A 45 24.19 4.27 30.80
N SER A 46 23.00 4.80 30.55
CA SER A 46 22.62 5.25 29.21
C SER A 46 23.26 6.57 28.76
N ASN A 47 24.34 7.04 29.38
CA ASN A 47 24.92 8.36 29.12
C ASN A 47 26.30 8.25 28.47
N PHE A 48 26.37 8.57 27.18
CA PHE A 48 27.58 8.45 26.35
C PHE A 48 28.77 9.30 26.82
N ASN A 49 28.54 10.28 27.70
CA ASN A 49 29.61 11.09 28.27
C ASN A 49 30.28 10.41 29.47
N THR A 50 29.61 9.44 30.10
CA THR A 50 30.07 8.78 31.33
C THR A 50 30.25 7.28 31.15
N ASP A 51 29.52 6.67 30.24
CA ASP A 51 29.66 5.27 29.89
C ASP A 51 30.48 5.12 28.60
N ASP A 52 31.65 4.48 28.72
CA ASP A 52 32.57 4.25 27.62
C ASP A 52 32.32 2.84 27.07
N PRO A 53 31.78 2.70 25.84
CA PRO A 53 31.36 1.41 25.30
C PRO A 53 32.53 0.48 24.97
N SER A 54 33.77 0.90 25.24
CA SER A 54 34.97 0.06 25.10
C SER A 54 35.52 -0.47 26.43
N VAL A 55 34.98 -0.01 27.56
CA VAL A 55 35.42 -0.39 28.91
C VAL A 55 34.53 -1.53 29.41
N PHE A 56 35.11 -2.52 30.09
CA PHE A 56 34.35 -3.61 30.71
C PHE A 56 34.84 -3.92 32.12
N GLU A 57 33.94 -4.47 32.94
CA GLU A 57 34.24 -5.07 34.23
C GLU A 57 34.14 -6.60 34.10
N ALA A 58 35.13 -7.31 34.62
CA ALA A 58 35.17 -8.77 34.53
C ALA A 58 34.12 -9.41 35.45
N VAL A 59 33.31 -10.31 34.88
CA VAL A 59 32.39 -11.16 35.62
C VAL A 59 33.10 -12.46 35.99
N SER A 60 33.37 -12.68 37.28
CA SER A 60 34.00 -13.92 37.76
C SER A 60 32.97 -15.04 37.96
N ALA A 61 33.17 -16.19 37.33
CA ALA A 61 32.32 -17.36 37.52
C ALA A 61 32.84 -18.26 38.65
N ALA A 62 32.14 -18.34 39.79
CA ALA A 62 32.49 -19.26 40.88
C ALA A 62 31.93 -20.67 40.66
N GLU A 63 32.63 -21.71 41.13
CA GLU A 63 32.13 -23.09 41.06
C GLU A 63 30.79 -23.23 41.79
N GLY A 64 29.73 -23.60 41.06
CA GLY A 64 28.38 -23.75 41.59
C GLY A 64 27.72 -22.45 42.04
N GLY A 65 28.27 -21.29 41.66
CA GLY A 65 27.71 -19.97 41.95
C GLY A 65 27.06 -19.33 40.71
N THR A 66 26.16 -18.38 40.96
CA THR A 66 25.52 -17.54 39.94
C THR A 66 25.96 -16.10 40.15
N ALA A 67 26.46 -15.46 39.09
CA ALA A 67 26.60 -14.00 39.03
C ALA A 67 25.31 -13.42 38.45
N SER A 68 24.78 -12.36 39.06
CA SER A 68 23.49 -11.75 38.71
C SER A 68 23.60 -10.23 38.68
N GLY A 69 22.70 -9.54 37.98
CA GLY A 69 22.71 -8.07 37.85
C GLY A 69 23.74 -7.59 36.83
N ILE A 70 23.92 -8.38 35.75
CA ILE A 70 24.78 -8.06 34.62
C ILE A 70 23.87 -7.57 33.50
N ASP A 71 23.43 -6.33 33.62
CA ASP A 71 22.51 -5.68 32.66
C ASP A 71 23.33 -4.67 31.85
N ILE A 72 23.37 -4.83 30.53
CA ILE A 72 24.01 -3.85 29.64
C ILE A 72 23.01 -2.72 29.36
N ILE A 73 23.41 -1.47 29.54
CA ILE A 73 22.60 -0.27 29.34
C ILE A 73 23.22 0.56 28.22
N PHE A 74 22.63 0.49 27.03
CA PHE A 74 23.14 1.25 25.88
C PHE A 74 23.16 2.76 26.11
N ASN A 75 24.25 3.36 25.66
CA ASN A 75 24.38 4.80 25.48
C ASN A 75 23.26 5.40 24.62
N GLN A 76 22.62 6.45 25.14
CA GLN A 76 21.60 7.23 24.44
C GLN A 76 22.05 8.70 24.32
N PRO A 77 21.62 9.43 23.28
CA PRO A 77 21.84 10.87 23.22
C PRO A 77 21.18 11.56 24.42
N GLY A 78 21.80 12.63 24.93
CA GLY A 78 21.25 13.41 26.02
C GLY A 78 20.12 14.34 25.55
N GLU A 79 19.24 14.73 26.47
CA GLU A 79 18.23 15.76 26.19
C GLU A 79 18.90 17.08 25.75
N GLY A 80 18.42 17.64 24.63
CA GLY A 80 18.93 18.87 24.03
C GLY A 80 20.24 18.70 23.24
N ASP A 81 20.87 17.52 23.25
CA ASP A 81 22.00 17.26 22.36
C ASP A 81 21.49 16.99 20.94
N PRO A 82 22.20 17.49 19.89
CA PRO A 82 21.86 17.14 18.51
C PRO A 82 21.94 15.62 18.29
N LEU A 83 20.86 15.07 17.75
CA LEU A 83 20.76 13.67 17.37
C LEU A 83 21.58 13.41 16.10
N PRO A 84 22.35 12.31 16.03
CA PRO A 84 23.13 11.95 14.85
C PRO A 84 22.25 11.26 13.79
N VAL A 85 21.13 11.89 13.41
CA VAL A 85 20.18 11.33 12.42
C VAL A 85 20.73 11.36 10.99
N GLY A 86 21.74 12.17 10.69
CA GLY A 86 22.33 12.21 9.36
C GLY A 86 21.48 12.97 8.34
N ASP A 87 21.27 12.36 7.18
CA ASP A 87 20.49 12.90 6.04
C ASP A 87 19.19 12.11 5.92
N ASP A 88 19.28 10.80 5.68
CA ASP A 88 18.13 9.89 5.60
C ASP A 88 18.03 8.92 6.80
N GLY A 89 18.85 9.16 7.83
CA GLY A 89 18.97 8.23 8.95
C GLY A 89 17.94 8.46 10.04
N SER A 90 17.88 7.51 10.96
CA SER A 90 17.04 7.60 12.16
C SER A 90 17.81 7.18 13.41
N VAL A 91 17.34 7.68 14.56
CA VAL A 91 17.84 7.31 15.89
C VAL A 91 16.68 6.76 16.71
N LEU A 92 16.85 5.54 17.25
CA LEU A 92 15.90 4.94 18.18
C LEU A 92 16.11 5.51 19.58
N LEU A 93 15.05 6.06 20.17
CA LEU A 93 15.04 6.61 21.52
C LEU A 93 14.03 5.87 22.41
N SER A 94 14.41 5.58 23.65
CA SER A 94 13.47 5.07 24.64
C SER A 94 12.52 6.18 25.11
N LEU A 95 11.24 5.85 25.22
CA LEU A 95 10.23 6.77 25.73
C LEU A 95 10.21 6.73 27.27
N PRO A 96 10.00 7.87 27.96
CA PRO A 96 9.89 7.91 29.43
C PRO A 96 8.55 7.33 29.96
N PHE A 97 7.70 6.84 29.06
CA PHE A 97 6.41 6.20 29.32
C PHE A 97 5.99 5.41 28.07
N SER A 98 5.20 4.35 28.23
CA SER A 98 4.50 3.73 27.09
C SER A 98 3.60 4.76 26.42
N TYR A 99 3.74 4.89 25.11
CA TYR A 99 2.89 5.72 24.27
C TYR A 99 2.05 4.83 23.37
N GLU A 100 0.73 5.02 23.41
CA GLU A 100 -0.21 4.25 22.61
C GLU A 100 -0.51 5.00 21.31
N ILE A 101 -0.39 4.32 20.18
CA ILE A 101 -0.82 4.81 18.87
C ILE A 101 -1.43 3.62 18.12
N CYS A 102 -2.61 3.83 17.55
CA CYS A 102 -3.31 2.78 16.79
C CYS A 102 -3.55 1.49 17.58
N GLY A 103 -3.91 1.64 18.86
CA GLY A 103 -4.17 0.53 19.77
C GLY A 103 -2.92 -0.25 20.21
N GLN A 104 -1.73 0.14 19.75
CA GLN A 104 -0.46 -0.49 20.11
C GLN A 104 0.31 0.38 21.10
N ASP A 105 0.86 -0.25 22.14
CA ASP A 105 1.75 0.34 23.13
C ASP A 105 3.21 0.28 22.67
N PHE A 106 3.91 1.43 22.67
CA PHE A 106 5.33 1.51 22.35
C PHE A 106 6.14 2.16 23.48
N ASP A 107 7.26 1.54 23.83
CA ASP A 107 8.23 2.06 24.81
C ASP A 107 9.44 2.74 24.13
N ALA A 108 9.45 2.83 22.80
CA ALA A 108 10.51 3.47 22.03
C ALA A 108 9.96 4.12 20.75
N VAL A 109 10.69 5.09 20.20
CA VAL A 109 10.34 5.82 18.98
C VAL A 109 11.58 6.03 18.12
N TYR A 110 11.43 5.88 16.80
CA TYR A 110 12.45 6.26 15.84
C TYR A 110 12.25 7.72 15.46
N VAL A 111 13.29 8.53 15.69
CA VAL A 111 13.35 9.92 15.21
C VAL A 111 14.08 9.94 13.88
N ASN A 112 13.40 10.29 12.80
CA ASN A 112 13.97 10.32 11.46
C ASN A 112 14.43 11.74 11.06
N ALA A 113 15.52 11.87 10.32
CA ALA A 113 16.00 13.15 9.79
C ALA A 113 14.96 13.90 8.93
N ASN A 114 14.17 13.15 8.16
CA ASN A 114 13.08 13.55 7.25
C ASN A 114 11.79 13.89 8.01
N GLY A 115 11.89 14.51 9.18
CA GLY A 115 10.79 15.22 9.83
C GLY A 115 9.62 14.39 10.36
N ASN A 116 9.82 13.09 10.60
CA ASN A 116 8.78 12.19 11.10
C ASN A 116 9.26 11.31 12.27
N LEU A 117 8.28 10.82 13.06
CA LEU A 117 8.48 9.82 14.10
C LEU A 117 7.78 8.53 13.69
N THR A 118 8.47 7.40 13.80
CA THR A 118 7.94 6.08 13.50
C THR A 118 8.03 5.14 14.71
N PHE A 119 7.12 4.17 14.76
CA PHE A 119 6.98 3.25 15.89
C PHE A 119 7.11 1.79 15.41
N GLY A 120 7.79 0.96 16.19
CA GLY A 120 8.03 -0.45 15.86
C GLY A 120 9.16 -0.70 14.84
N ALA A 121 9.30 0.16 13.83
CA ALA A 121 10.40 0.13 12.88
C ALA A 121 10.81 1.56 12.49
N GLY A 122 12.10 1.75 12.19
CA GLY A 122 12.59 2.97 11.58
C GLY A 122 12.29 2.97 10.08
N ASP A 123 12.16 4.16 9.52
CA ASP A 123 11.90 4.36 8.10
C ASP A 123 12.75 5.52 7.61
N GLY A 124 13.62 5.27 6.63
CA GLY A 124 14.56 6.24 6.07
C GLY A 124 14.14 6.79 4.72
N ASP A 125 12.92 6.51 4.27
CA ASP A 125 12.44 7.04 3.00
C ASP A 125 12.34 8.57 3.07
N PHE A 126 13.01 9.24 2.13
CA PHE A 126 13.03 10.69 1.99
C PHE A 126 11.95 11.19 1.04
N SER A 127 11.36 10.31 0.21
CA SER A 127 10.32 10.67 -0.74
C SER A 127 8.95 10.50 -0.12
N GLU A 128 8.35 11.61 0.32
CA GLU A 128 7.00 11.59 0.86
C GLU A 128 5.97 11.19 -0.20
N SER A 129 4.98 10.41 0.23
CA SER A 129 3.83 10.08 -0.59
C SER A 129 2.66 9.65 0.29
N ALA A 130 1.44 9.84 -0.19
CA ALA A 130 0.24 9.29 0.44
C ALA A 130 0.39 7.78 0.65
N GLN A 131 0.87 7.05 -0.37
CA GLN A 131 1.05 5.60 -0.28
C GLN A 131 2.08 5.22 0.79
N GLY A 132 3.25 5.89 0.84
CA GLY A 132 4.25 5.64 1.88
C GLY A 132 3.74 5.95 3.29
N MET A 133 2.87 6.95 3.45
CA MET A 133 2.20 7.26 4.72
C MET A 133 1.27 6.12 5.17
N LEU A 134 0.65 5.40 4.24
CA LEU A 134 -0.25 4.28 4.53
C LEU A 134 0.49 2.94 4.64
N ASP A 135 1.55 2.70 3.86
CA ASP A 135 2.29 1.41 3.80
C ASP A 135 3.39 1.30 4.85
N GLY A 136 3.86 2.43 5.39
CA GLY A 136 4.96 2.45 6.36
C GLY A 136 4.59 1.88 7.74
N PRO A 137 5.53 1.93 8.70
CA PRO A 137 5.21 1.72 10.11
C PRO A 137 4.24 2.79 10.63
N PRO A 138 3.55 2.56 11.78
CA PRO A 138 2.80 3.62 12.43
C PRO A 138 3.65 4.87 12.60
N ARG A 139 3.11 6.02 12.23
CA ARG A 139 3.89 7.25 12.01
C ARG A 139 3.17 8.50 12.48
N ILE A 140 3.94 9.45 13.01
CA ILE A 140 3.56 10.86 13.15
C ILE A 140 4.51 11.67 12.27
N ALA A 141 4.02 12.08 11.11
CA ALA A 141 4.73 12.98 10.20
C ALA A 141 4.49 14.41 10.68
N GLY A 142 5.54 15.06 11.19
CA GLY A 142 5.47 16.48 11.48
C GLY A 142 5.54 17.26 10.18
N LEU A 143 6.56 16.96 9.38
CA LEU A 143 6.81 17.60 8.11
C LEU A 143 7.75 16.68 7.31
N TRP A 144 7.17 15.62 6.75
CA TRP A 144 7.91 14.59 6.02
C TRP A 144 8.25 15.08 4.62
N ASP A 145 9.55 15.16 4.35
CA ASP A 145 10.21 15.58 3.11
C ASP A 145 11.70 15.21 3.24
N ASP A 146 12.49 15.40 2.19
CA ASP A 146 13.94 15.21 2.09
C ASP A 146 14.71 16.28 2.89
N LEU A 147 14.59 16.24 4.23
CA LEU A 147 15.27 17.15 5.16
C LEU A 147 16.69 16.69 5.48
N ASN A 148 17.63 17.63 5.52
CA ASN A 148 19.04 17.35 5.75
C ASN A 148 19.63 18.08 6.97
N PRO A 149 19.50 17.49 8.18
CA PRO A 149 20.17 17.96 9.40
C PRO A 149 21.71 18.00 9.30
N SER A 150 22.32 17.22 8.39
CA SER A 150 23.77 17.24 8.18
C SER A 150 24.26 18.48 7.40
N ALA A 151 23.37 19.13 6.64
CA ALA A 151 23.65 20.36 5.91
C ALA A 151 23.43 21.62 6.76
N GLY A 152 22.58 21.57 7.79
CA GLY A 152 22.28 22.69 8.68
C GLY A 152 21.21 22.36 9.72
N GLY A 153 21.03 23.25 10.70
CA GLY A 153 20.05 23.06 11.77
C GLY A 153 20.44 22.00 12.79
N SER A 154 19.46 21.55 13.56
CA SER A 154 19.61 20.43 14.49
C SER A 154 18.29 19.75 14.80
N VAL A 155 18.37 18.43 15.05
CA VAL A 155 17.25 17.65 15.60
C VAL A 155 17.62 17.24 17.01
N TYR A 156 16.76 17.49 18.00
CA TYR A 156 17.01 17.11 19.39
C TYR A 156 15.70 16.79 20.10
N PHE A 157 15.77 16.22 21.31
CA PHE A 157 14.59 15.93 22.12
C PHE A 157 14.70 16.51 23.52
N THR A 158 13.54 16.71 24.16
CA THR A 158 13.42 17.07 25.58
C THR A 158 12.31 16.25 26.21
N THR A 159 12.41 15.98 27.52
CA THR A 159 11.36 15.23 28.20
C THR A 159 10.88 15.91 29.48
N THR A 160 9.66 15.56 29.87
CA THR A 160 9.13 15.81 31.20
C THR A 160 8.49 14.53 31.72
N ASN A 161 7.98 14.55 32.97
CA ASN A 161 7.23 13.41 33.51
C ASN A 161 5.99 13.02 32.68
N ASN A 162 5.52 13.89 31.78
CA ASN A 162 4.29 13.69 31.01
C ASN A 162 4.44 13.90 29.49
N THR A 163 5.62 14.33 29.01
CA THR A 163 5.81 14.67 27.60
C THR A 163 7.18 14.20 27.11
N PHE A 164 7.23 13.84 25.83
CA PHE A 164 8.45 13.62 25.08
C PHE A 164 8.33 14.46 23.81
N THR A 165 9.25 15.40 23.59
CA THR A 165 9.14 16.36 22.49
C THR A 165 10.40 16.32 21.65
N VAL A 166 10.26 16.03 20.36
CA VAL A 166 11.32 16.15 19.36
C VAL A 166 11.19 17.51 18.67
N THR A 167 12.29 18.21 18.49
CA THR A 167 12.36 19.51 17.81
C THR A 167 13.33 19.42 16.65
N TYR A 168 12.86 19.86 15.48
CA TYR A 168 13.66 20.16 14.31
C TYR A 168 13.82 21.68 14.31
N GLU A 169 15.04 22.18 14.48
CA GLU A 169 15.34 23.61 14.53
C GLU A 169 16.23 23.98 13.35
N ASP A 170 15.71 24.89 12.52
CA ASP A 170 16.38 25.43 11.32
C ASP A 170 16.96 24.37 10.37
N VAL A 171 16.26 23.24 10.19
CA VAL A 171 16.69 22.13 9.34
C VAL A 171 16.34 22.44 7.87
N PRO A 172 17.33 22.49 6.96
CA PRO A 172 17.08 22.72 5.54
C PRO A 172 16.67 21.44 4.81
N GLU A 173 16.13 21.58 3.60
CA GLU A 173 15.99 20.48 2.63
C GLU A 173 17.36 20.06 2.07
N TRP A 174 17.40 18.86 1.46
CA TRP A 174 18.49 18.44 0.61
C TRP A 174 18.84 19.53 -0.43
N LEU A 175 20.14 19.70 -0.72
CA LEU A 175 20.74 20.88 -1.37
C LEU A 175 20.85 22.14 -0.48
N ALA A 176 20.57 22.05 0.82
CA ALA A 176 20.71 23.13 1.80
C ALA A 176 19.83 24.35 1.48
N THR A 177 18.59 24.09 1.09
CA THR A 177 17.59 25.13 0.77
C THR A 177 16.61 25.28 1.93
N GLY A 178 16.15 26.52 2.18
CA GLY A 178 15.19 26.79 3.24
C GLY A 178 15.73 26.59 4.66
N SER A 179 14.84 26.74 5.64
CA SER A 179 15.07 26.50 7.07
C SER A 179 13.74 26.16 7.73
N ASN A 180 13.60 24.94 8.24
CA ASN A 180 12.33 24.45 8.76
C ASN A 180 12.44 24.20 10.26
N THR A 181 11.51 24.80 11.02
CA THR A 181 11.43 24.68 12.47
C THR A 181 10.04 24.21 12.89
N PHE A 182 9.98 23.04 13.53
CA PHE A 182 8.76 22.48 14.10
C PHE A 182 9.10 21.49 15.22
N SER A 183 8.08 21.05 15.97
CA SER A 183 8.26 20.06 17.01
C SER A 183 7.10 19.08 17.08
N ILE A 184 7.38 17.85 17.49
CA ILE A 184 6.41 16.77 17.68
C ILE A 184 6.44 16.37 19.17
N GLU A 185 5.38 16.70 19.91
CA GLU A 185 5.19 16.35 21.32
C GLU A 185 4.26 15.13 21.46
N LEU A 186 4.77 14.07 22.08
CA LEU A 186 4.00 12.93 22.56
C LEU A 186 3.60 13.14 24.02
N LYS A 187 2.33 12.95 24.35
CA LYS A 187 1.80 13.18 25.70
C LYS A 187 1.32 11.91 26.38
N LYS A 188 1.84 11.68 27.59
CA LYS A 188 1.52 10.53 28.45
C LYS A 188 0.04 10.43 28.80
N GLY A 189 -0.52 9.22 28.70
CA GLY A 189 -1.81 8.82 29.28
C GLY A 189 -3.06 9.45 28.65
N ALA A 190 -2.88 10.31 27.65
CA ALA A 190 -3.97 10.86 26.84
C ALA A 190 -3.81 10.49 25.36
N SER A 191 -2.81 9.65 25.04
CA SER A 191 -2.36 9.24 23.70
C SER A 191 -2.68 10.32 22.67
N GLN A 192 -1.95 11.43 22.83
CA GLN A 192 -2.10 12.63 22.02
C GLN A 192 -0.72 13.00 21.49
N ALA A 193 -0.67 13.31 20.20
CA ALA A 193 0.46 13.97 19.57
C ALA A 193 0.10 15.43 19.30
N THR A 194 1.06 16.35 19.46
CA THR A 194 0.94 17.74 19.02
C THR A 194 2.11 18.05 18.12
N VAL A 195 1.83 18.57 16.92
CA VAL A 195 2.83 19.14 16.03
C VAL A 195 2.70 20.66 16.09
N ASP A 196 3.72 21.33 16.57
CA ASP A 196 3.79 22.79 16.63
C ASP A 196 4.78 23.27 15.56
N TYR A 197 4.29 24.04 14.60
CA TYR A 197 5.07 24.58 13.50
C TYR A 197 5.52 26.01 13.82
N GLY A 198 6.82 26.27 13.65
CA GLY A 198 7.41 27.59 13.71
C GLY A 198 7.47 28.23 12.33
N ASN A 199 8.67 28.67 11.94
CA ASN A 199 8.95 29.05 10.57
C ASN A 199 9.19 27.79 9.75
N VAL A 200 8.46 27.64 8.65
CA VAL A 200 8.62 26.55 7.67
C VAL A 200 8.79 27.21 6.32
N ASP A 201 9.92 26.97 5.68
CA ASP A 201 10.28 27.55 4.37
C ASP A 201 9.99 26.60 3.21
N MET A 202 9.73 25.31 3.50
CA MET A 202 9.48 24.27 2.50
C MET A 202 8.30 24.57 1.58
N ALA A 203 8.42 24.13 0.33
CA ALA A 203 7.39 24.34 -0.68
C ALA A 203 6.35 23.22 -0.67
N ASP A 204 6.74 22.01 -0.28
CA ASP A 204 5.97 20.77 -0.28
C ASP A 204 6.29 19.94 0.97
N GLY A 205 5.62 18.80 1.09
CA GLY A 205 5.80 17.84 2.17
C GLY A 205 4.50 17.21 2.63
N LEU A 206 4.61 16.29 3.59
CA LEU A 206 3.47 15.57 4.16
C LEU A 206 3.43 15.74 5.69
N ALA A 207 2.26 16.09 6.22
CA ALA A 207 2.02 16.15 7.66
C ALA A 207 0.83 15.28 8.04
N GLY A 208 0.89 14.65 9.21
CA GLY A 208 -0.21 13.80 9.65
C GLY A 208 0.19 12.74 10.66
N VAL A 209 -0.75 11.85 10.89
CA VAL A 209 -0.53 10.60 11.61
C VAL A 209 -1.01 9.48 10.70
N SER A 210 -0.48 8.27 10.89
CA SER A 210 -0.97 7.06 10.24
C SER A 210 -0.72 5.85 11.12
N CYS A 211 -1.63 4.88 11.06
CA CYS A 211 -1.44 3.56 11.63
C CYS A 211 -0.59 2.65 10.74
N GLY A 212 -0.18 3.12 9.57
CA GLY A 212 0.67 2.37 8.65
C GLY A 212 0.02 1.08 8.16
N LEU A 213 0.82 0.18 7.61
CA LEU A 213 0.33 -1.10 7.07
C LEU A 213 -0.35 -1.97 8.13
N PHE A 214 -0.08 -1.71 9.41
CA PHE A 214 -0.69 -2.43 10.53
C PHE A 214 -2.22 -2.30 10.55
N GLN A 215 -2.77 -1.11 10.25
CA GLN A 215 -4.23 -0.91 10.29
C GLN A 215 -4.81 -0.16 9.09
N THR A 216 -4.03 0.37 8.17
CA THR A 216 -4.61 1.11 7.03
C THR A 216 -5.19 0.17 5.98
N GLY A 217 -6.22 0.63 5.28
CA GLY A 217 -6.80 -0.03 4.11
C GLY A 217 -6.11 0.35 2.79
N GLY A 218 -5.29 1.40 2.80
CA GLY A 218 -4.55 1.88 1.63
C GLY A 218 -5.35 2.84 0.73
N ILE A 219 -6.54 3.23 1.17
CA ILE A 219 -7.46 4.11 0.43
C ILE A 219 -7.90 5.32 1.27
N GLU A 220 -7.28 5.53 2.43
CA GLU A 220 -7.56 6.65 3.31
C GLU A 220 -7.39 7.96 2.55
N PRO A 221 -8.38 8.85 2.55
CA PRO A 221 -8.29 10.09 1.80
C PRO A 221 -7.42 11.11 2.55
N GLU A 222 -6.81 12.00 1.78
CA GLU A 222 -6.20 13.20 2.31
C GLU A 222 -7.21 14.07 3.09
N THR A 223 -6.75 14.69 4.16
CA THR A 223 -7.51 15.59 5.02
C THR A 223 -6.78 16.91 5.16
N GLU A 224 -7.39 17.98 4.65
CA GLU A 224 -6.97 19.36 4.92
C GLU A 224 -6.91 19.64 6.44
N LEU A 225 -5.69 19.76 7.00
CA LEU A 225 -5.47 19.89 8.44
C LEU A 225 -5.78 21.31 8.93
N ASN A 226 -5.77 22.30 8.05
CA ASN A 226 -5.85 23.70 8.42
C ASN A 226 -7.28 24.30 8.36
N ASN A 227 -8.28 23.52 7.91
CA ASN A 227 -9.60 23.99 7.43
C ASN A 227 -10.44 24.86 8.39
N SER A 228 -9.99 25.11 9.61
CA SER A 228 -10.61 26.06 10.51
C SER A 228 -9.63 26.73 11.47
N PRO A 229 -9.66 28.07 11.64
CA PRO A 229 -8.84 28.77 12.64
C PRO A 229 -9.17 28.40 14.09
N ASN A 230 -10.17 27.53 14.33
CA ASN A 230 -10.62 27.08 15.65
C ASN A 230 -10.49 25.56 15.89
N ARG A 231 -10.05 24.76 14.92
CA ARG A 231 -9.86 23.31 15.10
C ARG A 231 -8.41 22.92 14.88
N THR A 232 -7.63 23.00 15.96
CA THR A 232 -6.27 22.47 16.04
C THR A 232 -6.25 21.02 16.52
N THR A 233 -7.37 20.30 16.49
CA THR A 233 -7.45 18.95 17.05
C THR A 233 -8.26 18.03 16.17
N HIS A 234 -7.58 17.04 15.58
CA HIS A 234 -8.12 15.94 14.80
C HIS A 234 -8.24 14.71 15.70
N ASN A 235 -9.37 14.00 15.59
CA ASN A 235 -9.59 12.79 16.37
C ASN A 235 -9.54 11.59 15.44
N TYR A 236 -8.75 10.58 15.79
CA TYR A 236 -8.63 9.30 15.09
C TYR A 236 -9.86 8.39 15.18
N ASN A 237 -11.03 8.93 15.53
CA ASN A 237 -12.17 8.14 15.96
C ASN A 237 -12.79 7.34 14.80
N GLY A 238 -12.28 6.15 14.53
CA GLY A 238 -12.67 5.33 13.37
C GLY A 238 -11.85 5.62 12.10
N ASP A 239 -10.77 6.39 12.24
CA ASP A 239 -9.83 6.69 11.16
C ASP A 239 -8.48 6.01 11.46
N THR A 240 -7.81 5.57 10.42
CA THR A 240 -6.53 4.84 10.44
C THR A 240 -5.39 5.71 9.93
N ALA A 241 -5.70 6.78 9.22
CA ALA A 241 -4.77 7.83 8.85
C ALA A 241 -5.50 9.18 8.80
N ILE A 242 -4.79 10.24 9.15
CA ILE A 242 -5.23 11.64 8.98
C ILE A 242 -3.97 12.39 8.58
N TYR A 243 -3.91 12.78 7.31
CA TYR A 243 -2.73 13.41 6.75
C TYR A 243 -3.11 14.40 5.65
N GLU A 244 -2.22 15.33 5.39
CA GLU A 244 -2.29 16.32 4.32
C GLU A 244 -0.98 16.28 3.55
N TRP A 245 -1.08 16.36 2.24
CA TRP A 245 0.03 16.52 1.33
C TRP A 245 -0.05 17.92 0.73
N PHE A 246 0.84 18.80 1.18
CA PHE A 246 0.88 20.16 0.65
C PHE A 246 1.91 20.27 -0.47
N SER A 247 1.60 21.14 -1.43
CA SER A 247 2.48 21.51 -2.54
C SER A 247 2.75 23.02 -2.51
N SER A 248 3.56 23.52 -3.47
CA SER A 248 4.04 24.93 -3.54
C SER A 248 2.98 26.05 -3.59
N GLY A 249 1.68 25.73 -3.46
CA GLY A 249 0.57 26.67 -3.32
C GLY A 249 -0.30 26.48 -2.08
N ASP A 250 -0.03 25.46 -1.26
CA ASP A 250 -0.90 25.00 -0.16
C ASP A 250 -0.16 24.84 1.19
N ASN A 251 1.14 25.14 1.26
CA ASN A 251 1.81 25.14 2.57
C ASN A 251 1.25 26.26 3.46
N ASP A 252 0.44 25.86 4.44
CA ASP A 252 -0.27 26.77 5.32
C ASP A 252 -0.18 26.39 6.82
N LEU A 253 0.66 25.39 7.13
CA LEU A 253 0.93 24.93 8.48
C LEU A 253 1.96 25.81 9.21
N ALA A 254 2.64 26.74 8.53
CA ALA A 254 3.58 27.67 9.16
C ALA A 254 2.91 28.49 10.29
N ASN A 255 3.52 28.53 11.47
CA ASN A 255 2.97 29.13 12.70
C ASN A 255 1.61 28.54 13.15
N TYR A 256 1.32 27.30 12.76
CA TYR A 256 0.13 26.56 13.15
C TYR A 256 0.45 25.49 14.20
N SER A 257 -0.58 24.91 14.80
CA SER A 257 -0.46 23.82 15.78
C SER A 257 -1.54 22.80 15.48
N VAL A 258 -1.14 21.56 15.23
CA VAL A 258 -2.05 20.45 14.96
C VAL A 258 -1.94 19.44 16.08
N LYS A 259 -3.08 18.99 16.60
CA LYS A 259 -3.15 17.96 17.64
C LYS A 259 -3.88 16.76 17.10
N TYR A 260 -3.35 15.59 17.38
CA TYR A 260 -3.94 14.31 17.04
C TYR A 260 -4.28 13.60 18.34
N ASN A 261 -5.54 13.23 18.51
CA ASN A 261 -5.95 12.33 19.58
C ASN A 261 -5.81 10.89 19.04
N THR A 262 -4.72 10.21 19.39
CA THR A 262 -4.31 8.88 18.89
C THR A 262 -4.87 7.72 19.72
N THR A 263 -5.61 7.99 20.81
CA THR A 263 -6.09 6.96 21.76
C THR A 263 -7.28 6.14 21.25
N LYS A 264 -8.13 6.70 20.37
CA LYS A 264 -9.41 6.06 20.06
C LYS A 264 -9.34 5.26 18.76
N HIS A 265 -8.71 4.10 18.86
CA HIS A 265 -8.60 3.13 17.79
C HIS A 265 -9.47 1.89 18.10
N GLU A 266 -10.79 2.07 18.20
CA GLU A 266 -11.72 0.93 18.21
C GLU A 266 -12.42 0.89 16.84
N LEU A 267 -11.76 0.25 15.87
CA LEU A 267 -12.42 -0.22 14.67
C LEU A 267 -12.87 -1.65 14.95
N PRO A 268 -14.15 -1.88 15.23
CA PRO A 268 -14.61 -3.24 15.44
C PRO A 268 -14.56 -3.98 14.10
N ASP A 269 -14.14 -5.25 14.13
CA ASP A 269 -14.53 -6.16 13.07
C ASP A 269 -16.07 -6.18 13.00
N VAL A 270 -16.60 -5.71 11.87
CA VAL A 270 -18.04 -5.54 11.69
C VAL A 270 -18.75 -6.81 11.24
N PHE A 271 -18.01 -7.85 10.90
CA PHE A 271 -18.51 -9.12 10.38
C PHE A 271 -18.64 -10.19 11.45
N GLU A 272 -17.98 -10.02 12.58
CA GLU A 272 -18.06 -10.94 13.70
C GLU A 272 -19.48 -11.04 14.33
N PRO A 273 -19.98 -12.26 14.67
CA PRO A 273 -19.29 -13.54 14.57
C PRO A 273 -19.35 -14.18 13.18
N ASN A 274 -18.21 -14.47 12.56
CA ASN A 274 -18.06 -15.16 11.28
C ASN A 274 -17.06 -16.33 11.32
N ASN A 275 -16.72 -16.79 12.53
CA ASN A 275 -15.79 -17.87 12.89
C ASN A 275 -16.06 -19.31 12.41
N SER A 276 -16.97 -19.53 11.46
CA SER A 276 -17.26 -20.86 10.93
C SER A 276 -18.02 -20.80 9.61
N LEU A 277 -17.97 -21.88 8.83
CA LEU A 277 -18.84 -22.06 7.64
C LEU A 277 -20.33 -21.83 7.93
N GLY A 278 -20.80 -22.14 9.14
CA GLY A 278 -22.22 -21.97 9.51
C GLY A 278 -22.59 -20.54 9.92
N THR A 279 -21.60 -19.67 10.14
CA THR A 279 -21.75 -18.27 10.55
C THR A 279 -21.14 -17.31 9.54
N ALA A 280 -20.75 -17.79 8.36
CA ALA A 280 -20.12 -16.98 7.33
C ALA A 280 -20.92 -15.70 7.02
N ALA A 281 -20.24 -14.57 6.95
CA ALA A 281 -20.83 -13.29 6.61
C ALA A 281 -21.21 -13.25 5.13
N ALA A 282 -22.50 -13.03 4.83
CA ALA A 282 -22.96 -12.95 3.44
C ALA A 282 -22.59 -11.60 2.81
N VAL A 283 -21.89 -11.63 1.68
CA VAL A 283 -21.39 -10.46 0.96
C VAL A 283 -21.89 -10.43 -0.48
N THR A 284 -21.87 -9.26 -1.10
CA THR A 284 -22.18 -9.08 -2.53
C THR A 284 -20.91 -8.69 -3.26
N THR A 285 -20.62 -9.35 -4.37
CA THR A 285 -19.45 -9.03 -5.21
C THR A 285 -19.76 -7.88 -6.19
N PRO A 286 -18.79 -7.01 -6.51
CA PRO A 286 -17.44 -6.98 -5.94
C PRO A 286 -17.47 -6.57 -4.46
N PHE A 287 -16.58 -7.15 -3.66
CA PHE A 287 -16.48 -6.94 -2.22
C PHE A 287 -15.05 -6.61 -1.83
N ASN A 288 -14.85 -5.54 -1.07
CA ASN A 288 -13.53 -5.07 -0.66
C ASN A 288 -13.59 -4.50 0.77
N THR A 289 -12.68 -4.92 1.65
CA THR A 289 -12.64 -4.50 3.07
C THR A 289 -11.63 -3.38 3.38
N ALA A 290 -11.10 -2.70 2.36
CA ALA A 290 -10.22 -1.54 2.53
C ALA A 290 -10.89 -0.37 3.28
N PRO A 291 -12.18 -0.04 3.10
CA PRO A 291 -12.81 1.02 3.88
C PRO A 291 -12.85 0.69 5.39
N ASN A 292 -12.55 1.65 6.25
CA ASN A 292 -12.63 1.47 7.72
C ASN A 292 -14.02 1.07 8.23
N SER A 293 -15.09 1.37 7.48
CA SER A 293 -16.45 0.92 7.80
C SER A 293 -16.67 -0.59 7.60
N MET A 294 -15.72 -1.26 6.95
CA MET A 294 -15.70 -2.70 6.64
C MET A 294 -14.44 -3.34 7.19
N PHE A 295 -13.89 -2.79 8.28
CA PHE A 295 -12.69 -3.29 8.93
C PHE A 295 -12.79 -4.79 9.23
N THR A 296 -11.73 -5.52 8.90
CA THR A 296 -11.57 -6.96 9.10
C THR A 296 -10.26 -7.24 9.80
N GLU A 297 -10.27 -8.11 10.80
CA GLU A 297 -9.10 -8.41 11.63
C GLU A 297 -9.16 -9.86 12.12
N ILE A 298 -8.01 -10.54 12.12
CA ILE A 298 -7.88 -11.79 12.88
C ILE A 298 -7.41 -11.43 14.29
N SER A 299 -8.30 -11.46 15.29
CA SER A 299 -8.01 -11.13 16.68
C SER A 299 -9.07 -11.63 17.70
N PRO A 300 -8.67 -12.45 18.71
CA PRO A 300 -7.36 -13.06 18.87
C PRO A 300 -7.18 -14.23 17.88
N ALA A 301 -5.98 -14.46 17.37
CA ALA A 301 -5.67 -15.50 16.38
C ALA A 301 -6.21 -16.86 16.79
N ALA A 302 -6.04 -17.20 18.08
CA ALA A 302 -6.57 -18.44 18.61
C ALA A 302 -8.11 -18.44 18.61
N GLY A 303 -8.66 -19.12 17.60
CA GLY A 303 -10.10 -19.32 17.41
C GLY A 303 -10.78 -18.26 16.55
N ASP A 304 -10.02 -17.38 15.91
CA ASP A 304 -10.55 -16.41 14.95
C ASP A 304 -10.21 -16.79 13.50
N ILE A 305 -11.26 -17.03 12.71
CA ILE A 305 -11.19 -17.33 11.28
C ILE A 305 -12.37 -16.66 10.62
N ASP A 306 -12.11 -15.81 9.64
CA ASP A 306 -13.19 -15.10 9.00
C ASP A 306 -13.73 -15.84 7.79
N PHE A 307 -15.00 -16.25 7.86
CA PHE A 307 -15.71 -16.83 6.73
C PHE A 307 -16.64 -15.81 6.07
N PHE A 308 -16.56 -15.66 4.74
CA PHE A 308 -17.46 -14.83 3.93
C PHE A 308 -18.10 -15.67 2.82
N SER A 309 -19.42 -15.56 2.65
CA SER A 309 -20.15 -16.28 1.60
C SER A 309 -20.63 -15.37 0.48
N PHE A 310 -20.50 -15.81 -0.76
CA PHE A 310 -20.94 -15.09 -1.96
C PHE A 310 -21.53 -16.05 -3.00
N GLU A 311 -22.37 -15.53 -3.89
CA GLU A 311 -22.98 -16.29 -4.98
C GLU A 311 -22.11 -16.19 -6.24
N ALA A 312 -21.85 -17.32 -6.91
CA ALA A 312 -21.13 -17.33 -8.18
C ALA A 312 -21.72 -18.35 -9.17
N SER A 313 -21.64 -18.03 -10.45
CA SER A 313 -22.19 -18.85 -11.55
C SER A 313 -21.10 -19.63 -12.27
N ALA A 314 -21.44 -20.80 -12.78
CA ALA A 314 -20.54 -21.67 -13.54
C ALA A 314 -19.94 -20.92 -14.73
N GLY A 315 -18.62 -20.98 -14.87
CA GLY A 315 -17.88 -20.36 -15.97
C GLY A 315 -17.50 -18.90 -15.76
N GLN A 316 -17.95 -18.25 -14.68
CA GLN A 316 -17.36 -16.97 -14.25
C GLN A 316 -15.91 -17.18 -13.82
N TYR A 317 -15.09 -16.15 -13.98
CA TYR A 317 -13.74 -16.11 -13.42
C TYR A 317 -13.79 -15.39 -12.07
N VAL A 318 -13.20 -15.99 -11.04
CA VAL A 318 -13.14 -15.40 -9.69
C VAL A 318 -11.70 -15.02 -9.38
N ILE A 319 -11.52 -13.88 -8.73
CA ILE A 319 -10.28 -13.48 -8.05
C ILE A 319 -10.64 -13.19 -6.59
N ILE A 320 -9.95 -13.85 -5.67
CA ILE A 320 -10.07 -13.67 -4.23
C ILE A 320 -8.67 -13.43 -3.70
N GLU A 321 -8.43 -12.30 -3.09
CA GLU A 321 -7.10 -11.99 -2.57
C GLU A 321 -7.15 -11.16 -1.31
N THR A 322 -6.16 -11.35 -0.45
CA THR A 322 -5.85 -10.38 0.58
C THR A 322 -4.84 -9.41 0.02
N THR A 323 -5.16 -8.12 -0.08
CA THR A 323 -4.32 -7.13 -0.78
C THR A 323 -3.42 -6.34 0.14
N ARG A 324 -3.72 -6.35 1.45
CA ARG A 324 -3.05 -5.52 2.45
C ARG A 324 -3.20 -6.11 3.84
N GLY A 325 -2.23 -5.84 4.71
CA GLY A 325 -2.21 -6.26 6.10
C GLY A 325 -0.83 -6.74 6.52
N GLN A 326 -0.69 -7.06 7.81
CA GLN A 326 0.54 -7.68 8.35
C GLN A 326 0.37 -9.16 8.70
N VAL A 327 -0.87 -9.65 8.65
CA VAL A 327 -1.17 -11.07 8.84
C VAL A 327 -0.56 -11.85 7.67
N ASP A 328 0.14 -12.92 8.00
CA ASP A 328 0.53 -13.96 7.03
C ASP A 328 -0.72 -14.76 6.68
N THR A 329 -1.43 -14.40 5.60
CA THR A 329 -2.81 -14.86 5.39
C THR A 329 -2.85 -16.20 4.68
N VAL A 330 -3.77 -17.07 5.10
CA VAL A 330 -4.16 -18.29 4.37
C VAL A 330 -5.60 -18.12 3.88
N LEU A 331 -5.81 -18.35 2.58
CA LEU A 331 -7.13 -18.38 1.97
C LEU A 331 -7.61 -19.81 1.69
N GLY A 332 -8.89 -20.06 1.94
CA GLY A 332 -9.57 -21.30 1.57
C GLY A 332 -10.93 -21.02 0.93
N VAL A 333 -11.27 -21.71 -0.15
CA VAL A 333 -12.59 -21.60 -0.79
C VAL A 333 -13.35 -22.92 -0.64
N PHE A 334 -14.56 -22.84 -0.13
CA PHE A 334 -15.47 -23.95 0.08
C PHE A 334 -16.72 -23.80 -0.80
N ASN A 335 -17.27 -24.91 -1.27
CA ASN A 335 -18.59 -24.93 -1.89
C ASN A 335 -19.72 -25.00 -0.85
N SER A 336 -20.99 -24.95 -1.27
CA SER A 336 -22.13 -24.97 -0.33
C SER A 336 -22.29 -26.27 0.48
N ALA A 337 -21.60 -27.34 0.05
CA ALA A 337 -21.53 -28.59 0.81
C ALA A 337 -20.44 -28.58 1.91
N GLY A 338 -19.69 -27.48 2.05
CA GLY A 338 -18.58 -27.32 2.99
C GLY A 338 -17.31 -28.08 2.56
N VAL A 339 -17.16 -28.37 1.27
CA VAL A 339 -15.95 -29.02 0.74
C VAL A 339 -14.98 -27.94 0.28
N LEU A 340 -13.74 -27.98 0.79
CA LEU A 340 -12.63 -27.16 0.33
C LEU A 340 -12.28 -27.51 -1.13
N ILE A 341 -12.32 -26.52 -2.02
CA ILE A 341 -12.06 -26.68 -3.46
C ILE A 341 -10.78 -25.98 -3.93
N ALA A 342 -10.32 -24.97 -3.21
CA ALA A 342 -9.06 -24.27 -3.46
C ALA A 342 -8.50 -23.71 -2.14
N ALA A 343 -7.18 -23.58 -2.05
CA ALA A 343 -6.50 -22.92 -0.94
C ALA A 343 -5.18 -22.31 -1.42
N ASN A 344 -4.74 -21.23 -0.80
CA ASN A 344 -3.45 -20.58 -1.03
C ASN A 344 -2.95 -19.94 0.27
N ASP A 345 -1.64 -19.87 0.41
CA ASP A 345 -0.86 -19.37 1.55
C ASP A 345 0.43 -18.83 0.94
N ASP A 346 0.49 -17.53 0.66
CA ASP A 346 1.48 -16.83 -0.19
C ASP A 346 1.15 -16.73 -1.69
N PHE A 347 1.10 -15.48 -2.15
CA PHE A 347 1.13 -15.04 -3.54
C PHE A 347 2.00 -13.78 -3.70
N ASN A 348 1.69 -12.71 -2.96
CA ASN A 348 2.46 -11.46 -2.96
C ASN A 348 3.07 -11.21 -1.58
N GLY A 349 4.31 -11.67 -1.39
CA GLY A 349 4.88 -11.75 -0.04
C GLY A 349 4.10 -12.77 0.79
N LEU A 350 3.63 -12.35 1.96
CA LEU A 350 2.86 -13.16 2.92
C LEU A 350 1.34 -13.12 2.68
N LEU A 351 0.91 -12.44 1.62
CA LEU A 351 -0.51 -12.29 1.31
C LEU A 351 -0.96 -13.34 0.29
N SER A 352 -2.17 -13.86 0.48
CA SER A 352 -2.75 -14.93 -0.31
C SER A 352 -3.67 -14.47 -1.45
N ARG A 353 -3.72 -15.29 -2.52
CA ARG A 353 -4.64 -15.13 -3.66
C ARG A 353 -5.11 -16.48 -4.22
N ILE A 354 -6.39 -16.57 -4.54
CA ILE A 354 -7.03 -17.67 -5.26
C ILE A 354 -7.74 -17.09 -6.47
N GLU A 355 -7.44 -17.62 -7.65
CA GLU A 355 -8.13 -17.26 -8.88
C GLU A 355 -8.44 -18.47 -9.76
N GLY A 356 -9.48 -18.36 -10.57
CA GLY A 356 -9.84 -19.41 -11.53
C GLY A 356 -11.31 -19.41 -11.96
N PHE A 357 -11.69 -20.40 -12.76
CA PHE A 357 -13.07 -20.56 -13.20
C PHE A 357 -13.95 -21.21 -12.13
N VAL A 358 -15.11 -20.61 -11.90
CA VAL A 358 -16.16 -21.12 -11.03
C VAL A 358 -16.75 -22.40 -11.65
N PRO A 359 -16.74 -23.54 -10.94
CA PRO A 359 -17.08 -24.83 -11.55
C PRO A 359 -18.59 -25.09 -11.70
N ALA A 360 -19.42 -24.46 -10.87
CA ALA A 360 -20.87 -24.65 -10.84
C ALA A 360 -21.58 -23.41 -10.27
N ASP A 361 -22.84 -23.21 -10.63
CA ASP A 361 -23.72 -22.26 -9.93
C ASP A 361 -23.88 -22.72 -8.49
N ASP A 362 -23.34 -21.96 -7.54
CA ASP A 362 -23.36 -22.32 -6.12
C ASP A 362 -23.13 -21.09 -5.22
N THR A 363 -23.44 -21.24 -3.94
CA THR A 363 -22.94 -20.34 -2.89
C THR A 363 -21.56 -20.83 -2.48
N TYR A 364 -20.54 -20.01 -2.66
CA TYR A 364 -19.18 -20.29 -2.22
C TYR A 364 -18.90 -19.57 -0.91
N THR A 365 -17.94 -20.07 -0.15
CA THR A 365 -17.46 -19.44 1.08
C THR A 365 -15.95 -19.33 1.02
N VAL A 366 -15.42 -18.11 1.14
CA VAL A 366 -13.99 -17.88 1.39
C VAL A 366 -13.77 -17.86 2.90
N ALA A 367 -12.70 -18.51 3.35
CA ALA A 367 -12.14 -18.40 4.69
C ALA A 367 -10.83 -17.63 4.60
N VAL A 368 -10.62 -16.69 5.51
CA VAL A 368 -9.36 -16.00 5.76
C VAL A 368 -8.88 -16.40 7.14
N THR A 369 -7.66 -16.91 7.23
CA THR A 369 -6.99 -17.21 8.50
C THR A 369 -5.51 -16.81 8.40
N PHE A 370 -4.71 -17.22 9.36
CA PHE A 370 -3.28 -16.93 9.48
C PHE A 370 -2.44 -18.18 9.16
N CYS A 371 -1.19 -17.99 8.75
CA CYS A 371 -0.28 -19.12 8.60
C CYS A 371 -0.08 -19.74 9.99
N CYS A 372 -0.24 -21.04 10.14
CA CYS A 372 -0.28 -22.07 9.11
C CYS A 372 -1.49 -23.00 9.33
N ASP A 373 -2.66 -22.39 9.50
CA ASP A 373 -3.96 -23.04 9.66
C ASP A 373 -4.53 -23.52 8.31
N TYR A 374 -4.01 -24.64 7.82
CA TYR A 374 -4.46 -25.22 6.54
C TYR A 374 -5.71 -26.11 6.64
N ASP A 375 -6.14 -26.45 7.86
CA ASP A 375 -7.41 -27.16 8.10
C ASP A 375 -8.57 -26.24 8.48
N PHE A 376 -8.30 -24.94 8.59
CA PHE A 376 -9.27 -23.87 8.83
C PHE A 376 -10.10 -24.15 10.09
N ASP A 377 -9.39 -24.50 11.18
CA ASP A 377 -9.99 -24.79 12.48
C ASP A 377 -9.67 -23.75 13.57
N GLY A 378 -8.83 -22.77 13.25
CA GLY A 378 -8.50 -21.61 14.08
C GLY A 378 -7.53 -21.96 15.20
N VAL A 379 -6.92 -23.14 15.15
CA VAL A 379 -5.95 -23.58 16.12
C VAL A 379 -4.55 -23.26 15.62
N ASP A 380 -3.88 -22.31 16.29
CA ASP A 380 -2.44 -22.10 16.09
C ASP A 380 -1.71 -23.45 16.26
N PRO A 381 -0.99 -23.95 15.21
CA PRO A 381 -0.23 -25.19 15.29
C PRO A 381 0.93 -25.13 16.30
N GLY A 382 1.08 -24.03 17.03
CA GLY A 382 2.02 -23.81 18.12
C GLY A 382 3.40 -23.38 17.61
N GLN A 383 3.45 -22.65 16.49
CA GLN A 383 4.71 -22.13 15.97
C GLN A 383 5.21 -20.93 16.79
N GLY A 384 4.36 -20.29 17.59
CA GLY A 384 4.75 -19.24 18.53
C GLY A 384 5.32 -18.01 17.83
N LEU A 385 4.86 -17.72 16.61
CA LEU A 385 5.22 -16.51 15.89
C LEU A 385 4.33 -15.35 16.37
N PRO A 386 4.88 -14.14 16.51
CA PRO A 386 4.15 -12.98 17.01
C PRO A 386 3.28 -12.27 15.95
N PHE A 387 3.10 -12.84 14.74
CA PHE A 387 2.57 -12.15 13.55
C PHE A 387 1.19 -12.65 13.06
N ASP A 388 0.50 -13.46 13.85
CA ASP A 388 -0.67 -14.19 13.35
C ASP A 388 -2.00 -13.46 13.66
N GLU A 389 -1.94 -12.21 14.13
CA GLU A 389 -3.09 -11.36 14.46
C GLU A 389 -2.97 -9.99 13.79
N GLY A 390 -4.10 -9.41 13.39
CA GLY A 390 -4.15 -8.05 12.87
C GLY A 390 -5.05 -7.87 11.65
N ARG A 391 -5.06 -6.64 11.13
CA ARG A 391 -5.90 -6.27 10.00
C ARG A 391 -5.44 -6.99 8.73
N TYR A 392 -6.41 -7.43 7.94
CA TYR A 392 -6.22 -7.75 6.53
C TYR A 392 -7.27 -7.02 5.68
N VAL A 393 -7.00 -6.83 4.40
CA VAL A 393 -7.97 -6.35 3.41
C VAL A 393 -8.28 -7.49 2.44
N LEU A 394 -9.52 -7.94 2.42
CA LEU A 394 -10.03 -8.96 1.49
C LEU A 394 -10.72 -8.28 0.30
N ASP A 395 -10.34 -8.72 -0.90
CA ASP A 395 -10.97 -8.39 -2.16
C ASP A 395 -11.54 -9.64 -2.82
N VAL A 396 -12.81 -9.59 -3.24
CA VAL A 396 -13.54 -10.69 -3.91
C VAL A 396 -14.22 -10.14 -5.15
N GLN A 397 -13.76 -10.60 -6.32
CA GLN A 397 -14.23 -10.14 -7.61
C GLN A 397 -14.68 -11.31 -8.48
N LEU A 398 -15.79 -11.10 -9.20
CA LEU A 398 -16.33 -12.04 -10.17
C LEU A 398 -16.41 -11.35 -11.53
N PHE A 399 -15.95 -12.07 -12.54
CA PHE A 399 -15.86 -11.57 -13.90
C PHE A 399 -16.54 -12.52 -14.87
N ASP A 400 -17.24 -11.95 -15.84
CA ASP A 400 -17.79 -12.68 -16.97
C ASP A 400 -16.76 -12.68 -18.10
N GLY A 401 -16.19 -13.85 -18.41
CA GLY A 401 -15.24 -14.00 -19.50
C GLY A 401 -13.96 -14.72 -19.11
N ILE A 402 -13.02 -14.74 -20.05
CA ILE A 402 -11.71 -15.38 -19.93
C ILE A 402 -10.66 -14.29 -19.82
N PRO A 403 -9.82 -14.29 -18.75
CA PRO A 403 -8.67 -13.40 -18.67
C PRO A 403 -7.70 -13.64 -19.82
N LEU A 404 -7.25 -12.54 -20.43
CA LEU A 404 -6.23 -12.50 -21.44
C LEU A 404 -4.90 -12.16 -20.78
N ALA A 405 -3.89 -13.00 -20.98
CA ALA A 405 -2.54 -12.79 -20.44
C ALA A 405 -1.80 -11.70 -21.22
N LEU A 406 -2.20 -10.44 -21.02
CA LEU A 406 -1.54 -9.25 -21.50
C LEU A 406 -0.64 -8.68 -20.39
N GLY A 407 0.54 -8.22 -20.78
CA GLY A 407 1.37 -7.29 -20.01
C GLY A 407 1.70 -6.08 -20.87
N ASP A 408 2.76 -5.36 -20.53
CA ASP A 408 3.25 -4.22 -21.30
C ASP A 408 3.62 -4.60 -22.76
N GLU A 409 3.18 -3.79 -23.72
CA GLU A 409 3.42 -3.95 -25.17
C GLU A 409 3.05 -5.32 -25.76
N THR A 410 2.00 -5.94 -25.22
CA THR A 410 1.59 -7.28 -25.63
C THR A 410 0.34 -7.25 -26.50
N VAL A 411 0.25 -8.25 -27.40
CA VAL A 411 -0.91 -8.44 -28.26
C VAL A 411 -1.32 -9.90 -28.26
N ILE A 412 -2.61 -10.16 -28.02
CA ILE A 412 -3.21 -11.50 -28.10
C ILE A 412 -4.06 -11.60 -29.37
N ASN A 413 -3.85 -12.65 -30.16
CA ASN A 413 -4.80 -13.04 -31.20
C ASN A 413 -5.90 -13.90 -30.57
N LEU A 414 -7.14 -13.42 -30.64
CA LEU A 414 -8.33 -14.14 -30.23
C LEU A 414 -9.19 -14.50 -31.45
N GLY A 415 -9.42 -15.79 -31.63
CA GLY A 415 -10.37 -16.32 -32.61
C GLY A 415 -11.36 -17.30 -31.99
N GLY A 416 -12.30 -17.79 -32.78
CA GLY A 416 -13.23 -18.84 -32.33
C GLY A 416 -14.39 -18.35 -31.46
N PHE A 417 -14.66 -17.04 -31.41
CA PHE A 417 -15.80 -16.41 -30.73
C PHE A 417 -17.15 -16.57 -31.47
N GLY A 418 -17.24 -17.51 -32.41
CA GLY A 418 -18.52 -18.00 -32.96
C GLY A 418 -19.10 -17.25 -34.17
N PHE A 419 -18.61 -16.08 -34.52
CA PHE A 419 -18.99 -15.36 -35.74
C PHE A 419 -17.79 -14.76 -36.48
N SER A 420 -18.02 -14.14 -37.64
CA SER A 420 -17.00 -13.35 -38.33
C SER A 420 -17.43 -11.89 -38.33
N PHE A 421 -16.66 -11.04 -37.64
CA PHE A 421 -16.97 -9.63 -37.46
C PHE A 421 -16.89 -8.88 -38.80
N PRO A 422 -17.98 -8.29 -39.29
CA PRO A 422 -17.94 -7.48 -40.49
C PRO A 422 -17.44 -6.07 -40.16
N TYR A 423 -16.39 -5.62 -40.83
CA TYR A 423 -15.79 -4.30 -40.60
C TYR A 423 -15.21 -3.74 -41.90
N ASP A 424 -15.64 -2.54 -42.29
CA ASP A 424 -15.18 -1.83 -43.49
C ASP A 424 -15.22 -2.67 -44.79
N GLY A 425 -16.29 -3.47 -44.94
CA GLY A 425 -16.50 -4.34 -46.11
C GLY A 425 -15.67 -5.64 -46.12
N ASN A 426 -14.86 -5.87 -45.09
CA ASN A 426 -14.15 -7.13 -44.85
C ASN A 426 -14.86 -7.94 -43.74
N SER A 427 -14.44 -9.20 -43.58
CA SER A 427 -14.97 -10.08 -42.53
C SER A 427 -13.81 -10.78 -41.83
N TYR A 428 -13.75 -10.64 -40.51
CA TYR A 428 -12.64 -11.10 -39.67
C TYR A 428 -13.10 -12.22 -38.73
N SER A 429 -12.42 -13.35 -38.75
CA SER A 429 -12.72 -14.51 -37.87
C SER A 429 -11.90 -14.53 -36.58
N ASP A 430 -10.96 -13.59 -36.49
CA ASP A 430 -10.05 -13.37 -35.39
C ASP A 430 -9.78 -11.87 -35.24
N VAL A 431 -9.35 -11.48 -34.04
CA VAL A 431 -9.03 -10.11 -33.66
C VAL A 431 -7.73 -10.07 -32.88
N PHE A 432 -7.01 -8.96 -32.93
CA PHE A 432 -5.77 -8.77 -32.19
C PHE A 432 -6.02 -7.72 -31.10
N ILE A 433 -6.04 -8.16 -29.84
CA ILE A 433 -6.24 -7.30 -28.68
C ILE A 433 -4.87 -6.84 -28.19
N SER A 434 -4.65 -5.53 -28.15
CA SER A 434 -3.44 -4.91 -27.61
C SER A 434 -3.62 -4.53 -26.15
N SER A 435 -2.55 -4.63 -25.35
CA SER A 435 -2.48 -4.04 -23.99
C SER A 435 -2.77 -2.53 -24.03
N ASN A 436 -2.38 -1.87 -25.11
CA ASN A 436 -2.47 -0.43 -25.34
C ASN A 436 -3.90 0.04 -25.68
N GLY A 437 -4.94 -0.67 -25.23
CA GLY A 437 -6.33 -0.24 -25.28
C GLY A 437 -7.00 -0.18 -26.67
N PHE A 438 -6.52 -0.96 -27.65
CA PHE A 438 -7.14 -1.09 -28.97
C PHE A 438 -7.22 -2.53 -29.48
N ILE A 439 -8.11 -2.74 -30.46
CA ILE A 439 -8.24 -4.00 -31.21
C ILE A 439 -7.96 -3.74 -32.69
N SER A 440 -7.00 -4.45 -33.26
CA SER A 440 -6.70 -4.43 -34.70
C SER A 440 -7.22 -5.67 -35.43
N PHE A 441 -7.44 -5.52 -36.73
CA PHE A 441 -7.99 -6.57 -37.59
C PHE A 441 -7.02 -6.96 -38.71
N GLY A 442 -6.89 -8.26 -38.97
CA GLY A 442 -6.07 -8.82 -40.06
C GLY A 442 -4.55 -8.87 -39.78
N ALA A 443 -4.03 -8.02 -38.89
CA ALA A 443 -2.65 -8.09 -38.41
C ALA A 443 -2.52 -7.52 -36.99
N PRO A 444 -1.58 -8.03 -36.16
CA PRO A 444 -1.24 -7.42 -34.87
C PRO A 444 -0.51 -6.09 -35.06
N GLU A 445 -0.69 -5.17 -34.11
CA GLU A 445 -0.02 -3.88 -34.03
C GLU A 445 0.51 -3.71 -32.60
N PHE A 446 1.74 -3.21 -32.44
CA PHE A 446 2.47 -3.11 -31.16
C PHE A 446 2.87 -1.66 -30.85
N ASP A 447 2.16 -0.71 -31.45
CA ASP A 447 2.49 0.71 -31.30
C ASP A 447 1.81 1.25 -30.03
N PHE A 448 2.60 1.94 -29.22
CA PHE A 448 2.20 2.53 -27.94
C PHE A 448 2.14 4.03 -27.96
N SER A 449 2.66 4.68 -29.01
CA SER A 449 2.63 6.12 -29.13
C SER A 449 1.48 6.53 -30.04
N PRO A 450 0.27 6.77 -29.52
CA PRO A 450 -0.88 7.05 -30.36
C PRO A 450 -0.74 8.38 -31.11
N SER A 451 -1.17 8.39 -32.38
CA SER A 451 -1.46 9.61 -33.11
C SER A 451 -2.57 9.37 -34.12
N VAL A 452 -3.36 10.40 -34.45
CA VAL A 452 -4.39 10.30 -35.50
C VAL A 452 -3.80 9.83 -36.83
N ALA A 453 -2.57 10.25 -37.15
CA ALA A 453 -1.90 9.83 -38.37
C ALA A 453 -1.58 8.32 -38.38
N GLU A 454 -1.09 7.77 -37.27
CA GLU A 454 -0.84 6.32 -37.17
C GLU A 454 -2.14 5.53 -37.10
N PHE A 455 -3.16 6.07 -36.43
CA PHE A 455 -4.49 5.50 -36.35
C PHE A 455 -5.10 5.27 -37.74
N GLU A 456 -4.99 6.25 -38.65
CA GLU A 456 -5.49 6.17 -40.02
C GLU A 456 -4.60 5.31 -40.94
N ASN A 457 -3.27 5.35 -40.77
CA ASN A 457 -2.33 4.67 -41.68
C ASN A 457 -2.12 3.19 -41.38
N GLY A 458 -2.32 2.76 -40.12
CA GLY A 458 -2.10 1.39 -39.67
C GLY A 458 -3.13 0.37 -40.18
N ALA A 459 -3.16 -0.80 -39.54
CA ALA A 459 -4.19 -1.81 -39.74
C ALA A 459 -5.58 -1.26 -39.34
N PRO A 460 -6.67 -1.76 -39.96
CA PRO A 460 -8.04 -1.45 -39.52
C PRO A 460 -8.17 -1.76 -38.03
N ARG A 461 -8.73 -0.83 -37.25
CA ARG A 461 -8.78 -0.96 -35.78
C ARG A 461 -9.93 -0.18 -35.16
N VAL A 462 -10.31 -0.63 -33.97
CA VAL A 462 -11.19 0.07 -33.04
C VAL A 462 -10.38 0.33 -31.77
N ALA A 463 -10.36 1.58 -31.32
CA ALA A 463 -9.65 2.01 -30.13
C ALA A 463 -10.63 2.68 -29.17
N PRO A 464 -11.10 1.99 -28.12
CA PRO A 464 -11.76 2.67 -27.02
C PRO A 464 -10.81 3.58 -26.24
N LEU A 465 -9.53 3.23 -26.09
CA LEU A 465 -8.57 4.06 -25.36
C LEU A 465 -7.14 3.75 -25.79
N TRP A 466 -6.72 4.17 -26.99
CA TRP A 466 -5.35 3.91 -27.42
C TRP A 466 -4.38 4.88 -26.76
N GLU A 467 -3.59 4.35 -25.83
CA GLU A 467 -2.48 5.00 -25.13
C GLU A 467 -1.43 3.94 -24.73
N ASP A 468 -0.27 4.37 -24.24
CA ASP A 468 0.77 3.52 -23.64
C ASP A 468 0.27 2.92 -22.30
N LEU A 469 -0.46 1.80 -22.36
CA LEU A 469 -1.09 1.14 -21.21
C LEU A 469 -0.36 -0.16 -20.83
N ASP A 470 -0.24 -0.40 -19.52
CA ASP A 470 0.41 -1.60 -18.98
C ASP A 470 -0.56 -2.51 -18.23
N ALA A 471 -0.85 -3.69 -18.81
CA ALA A 471 -1.74 -4.69 -18.21
C ALA A 471 -1.04 -5.66 -17.23
N SER A 472 0.26 -5.49 -16.93
CA SER A 472 1.07 -6.48 -16.20
C SER A 472 0.63 -6.75 -14.75
N GLY A 473 -0.18 -5.86 -14.17
CA GLY A 473 -0.80 -6.01 -12.85
C GLY A 473 -2.32 -5.80 -12.85
N ALA A 474 -2.94 -5.76 -14.03
CA ALA A 474 -4.34 -5.45 -14.22
C ALA A 474 -5.06 -6.58 -14.95
N LEU A 475 -6.35 -6.39 -15.29
CA LEU A 475 -7.15 -7.45 -15.88
C LEU A 475 -7.74 -7.04 -17.23
N VAL A 476 -7.52 -7.88 -18.24
CA VAL A 476 -8.21 -7.77 -19.55
C VAL A 476 -9.01 -9.05 -19.80
N LEU A 477 -10.31 -8.93 -20.01
CA LEU A 477 -11.25 -10.06 -20.14
C LEU A 477 -11.83 -10.13 -21.53
N ALA A 478 -11.96 -11.34 -22.08
CA ALA A 478 -12.74 -11.60 -23.28
C ALA A 478 -14.00 -12.41 -22.95
N ASN A 479 -15.16 -11.92 -23.36
CA ASN A 479 -16.44 -12.61 -23.19
C ASN A 479 -17.20 -12.70 -24.53
N THR A 480 -17.89 -13.80 -24.77
CA THR A 480 -18.67 -14.00 -25.98
C THR A 480 -19.84 -14.95 -25.74
N ASP A 481 -20.98 -14.66 -26.37
CA ASP A 481 -22.13 -15.57 -26.43
C ASP A 481 -21.95 -16.68 -27.48
N GLY A 482 -20.84 -16.65 -28.23
CA GLY A 482 -20.51 -17.59 -29.31
C GLY A 482 -21.40 -17.46 -30.55
N ALA A 483 -22.10 -16.34 -30.72
CA ALA A 483 -23.03 -16.15 -31.84
C ALA A 483 -23.16 -14.70 -32.32
N THR A 484 -23.39 -13.76 -31.41
CA THR A 484 -23.79 -12.39 -31.74
C THR A 484 -22.90 -11.30 -31.19
N GLU A 485 -22.11 -11.57 -30.14
CA GLU A 485 -21.27 -10.56 -29.49
C GLU A 485 -19.92 -11.13 -29.01
N LEU A 486 -18.91 -10.27 -29.06
CA LEU A 486 -17.61 -10.43 -28.41
C LEU A 486 -17.31 -9.13 -27.67
N SER A 487 -17.12 -9.17 -26.37
CA SER A 487 -16.67 -8.02 -25.59
C SER A 487 -15.27 -8.22 -25.02
N ILE A 488 -14.45 -7.18 -25.11
CA ILE A 488 -13.15 -7.08 -24.45
C ILE A 488 -13.24 -5.98 -23.39
N GLU A 489 -12.94 -6.31 -22.15
CA GLU A 489 -13.06 -5.41 -21.00
C GLU A 489 -11.69 -5.24 -20.34
N PHE A 490 -11.29 -3.99 -20.14
CA PHE A 490 -10.06 -3.58 -19.45
C PHE A 490 -10.49 -3.07 -18.08
N VAL A 491 -9.97 -3.70 -17.03
CA VAL A 491 -10.29 -3.42 -15.63
C VAL A 491 -9.02 -2.99 -14.92
N ASP A 492 -9.05 -1.76 -14.39
CA ASP A 492 -7.97 -1.10 -13.67
C ASP A 492 -6.61 -1.11 -14.38
N VAL A 493 -6.58 -0.92 -15.70
CA VAL A 493 -5.34 -0.92 -16.50
C VAL A 493 -4.69 0.48 -16.47
N PRO A 494 -3.52 0.67 -15.85
CA PRO A 494 -2.83 1.96 -15.79
C PRO A 494 -2.14 2.35 -17.11
N GLU A 495 -1.78 3.63 -17.25
CA GLU A 495 -0.75 4.09 -18.20
C GLU A 495 0.63 3.58 -17.74
N PHE A 496 1.52 3.28 -18.69
CA PHE A 496 2.88 2.81 -18.39
C PHE A 496 3.63 3.81 -17.51
N GLY A 497 4.12 3.34 -16.34
CA GLY A 497 4.82 4.17 -15.36
C GLY A 497 3.96 5.22 -14.66
N GLY A 498 2.63 5.22 -14.89
CA GLY A 498 1.68 6.11 -14.26
C GLY A 498 1.02 5.50 -13.01
N ILE A 499 0.41 6.36 -12.19
CA ILE A 499 -0.48 5.98 -11.09
C ILE A 499 -1.91 6.31 -11.53
N GLY A 500 -2.77 5.31 -11.68
CA GLY A 500 -4.10 5.49 -12.24
C GLY A 500 -4.71 4.17 -12.66
N SER A 501 -5.95 4.21 -13.13
CA SER A 501 -6.74 3.04 -13.50
C SER A 501 -7.67 3.40 -14.65
N ASN A 502 -7.64 2.65 -15.74
CA ASN A 502 -8.56 2.83 -16.86
C ASN A 502 -9.50 1.64 -16.97
N ASN A 503 -10.79 1.93 -16.83
CA ASN A 503 -11.87 0.96 -16.89
C ASN A 503 -12.72 1.21 -18.13
N PHE A 504 -12.68 0.32 -19.11
CA PHE A 504 -13.46 0.45 -20.35
C PHE A 504 -13.68 -0.89 -21.03
N LYS A 505 -14.73 -0.95 -21.85
CA LYS A 505 -15.14 -2.15 -22.56
C LYS A 505 -15.45 -1.83 -24.00
N VAL A 506 -15.03 -2.71 -24.91
CA VAL A 506 -15.41 -2.69 -26.31
C VAL A 506 -16.20 -3.95 -26.65
N THR A 507 -17.40 -3.78 -27.20
CA THR A 507 -18.26 -4.88 -27.67
C THR A 507 -18.39 -4.82 -29.18
N LEU A 508 -18.01 -5.91 -29.85
CA LEU A 508 -18.16 -6.14 -31.29
C LEU A 508 -19.40 -7.00 -31.53
N PHE A 509 -20.32 -6.50 -32.35
CA PHE A 509 -21.54 -7.23 -32.70
C PHE A 509 -21.43 -7.90 -34.06
N SER A 510 -22.09 -9.05 -34.21
CA SER A 510 -22.15 -9.82 -35.47
C SER A 510 -22.77 -9.07 -36.66
N ASN A 511 -23.48 -7.96 -36.42
CA ASN A 511 -24.01 -7.07 -37.45
C ASN A 511 -23.01 -5.98 -37.90
N GLY A 512 -21.85 -5.89 -37.25
CA GLY A 512 -20.79 -4.90 -37.51
C GLY A 512 -20.79 -3.73 -36.54
N ASP A 513 -21.82 -3.57 -35.71
CA ASP A 513 -21.84 -2.49 -34.73
C ASP A 513 -20.73 -2.68 -33.69
N VAL A 514 -20.22 -1.56 -33.20
CA VAL A 514 -19.22 -1.50 -32.13
C VAL A 514 -19.76 -0.60 -31.03
N HIS A 515 -19.64 -1.06 -29.79
CA HIS A 515 -20.03 -0.30 -28.61
C HIS A 515 -18.84 -0.14 -27.67
N TYR A 516 -18.64 1.07 -27.16
CA TYR A 516 -17.70 1.38 -26.09
C TYR A 516 -18.49 1.76 -24.85
N ASP A 517 -18.19 1.11 -23.72
CA ASP A 517 -18.68 1.46 -22.39
C ASP A 517 -17.48 1.92 -21.56
N TYR A 518 -17.54 3.10 -20.94
CA TYR A 518 -16.47 3.60 -20.07
C TYR A 518 -16.92 3.64 -18.61
N GLY A 519 -16.04 3.19 -17.73
CA GLY A 519 -16.10 3.46 -16.30
C GLY A 519 -15.20 4.64 -15.94
N GLY A 520 -14.52 4.56 -14.80
CA GLY A 520 -13.49 5.54 -14.42
C GLY A 520 -12.26 5.42 -15.32
N VAL A 521 -11.88 6.54 -15.96
CA VAL A 521 -10.71 6.64 -16.85
C VAL A 521 -9.82 7.77 -16.33
N THR A 522 -8.58 7.44 -15.98
CA THR A 522 -7.60 8.41 -15.48
C THR A 522 -6.53 8.79 -16.52
N ALA A 523 -6.57 8.19 -17.71
CA ALA A 523 -5.60 8.44 -18.77
C ALA A 523 -5.40 9.93 -19.06
N SER A 524 -4.13 10.34 -19.17
CA SER A 524 -3.75 11.72 -19.40
C SER A 524 -4.06 12.21 -20.82
N GLY A 525 -4.19 11.28 -21.75
CA GLY A 525 -4.67 11.45 -23.12
C GLY A 525 -4.96 10.09 -23.75
N ALA A 526 -5.56 10.09 -24.93
CA ALA A 526 -5.66 8.90 -25.78
C ALA A 526 -6.15 9.28 -27.19
N VAL A 527 -5.89 8.39 -28.15
CA VAL A 527 -6.62 8.37 -29.42
C VAL A 527 -7.78 7.37 -29.34
N VAL A 528 -8.98 7.84 -29.62
CA VAL A 528 -10.23 7.07 -29.50
C VAL A 528 -11.02 7.11 -30.80
N GLY A 529 -11.62 5.98 -31.17
CA GLY A 529 -12.54 5.90 -32.30
C GLY A 529 -12.37 4.64 -33.13
N ALA A 530 -12.60 4.76 -34.44
CA ALA A 530 -12.50 3.65 -35.37
C ALA A 530 -11.84 4.08 -36.67
N ALA A 531 -10.92 3.25 -37.18
CA ALA A 531 -10.21 3.50 -38.42
C ALA A 531 -10.35 2.34 -39.39
N GLN A 532 -10.56 2.68 -40.66
CA GLN A 532 -10.50 1.73 -41.77
C GLN A 532 -9.06 1.25 -42.05
N GLY A 533 -8.07 2.02 -41.63
CA GLY A 533 -6.65 1.74 -41.88
C GLY A 533 -6.21 2.02 -43.31
N GLY A 534 -4.93 1.81 -43.59
CA GLY A 534 -4.35 1.97 -44.94
C GLY A 534 -4.37 3.41 -45.49
N GLY A 535 -4.50 4.41 -44.61
CA GLY A 535 -4.53 5.84 -44.91
C GLY A 535 -5.91 6.39 -45.28
N ALA A 536 -6.98 5.65 -44.99
CA ALA A 536 -8.34 6.17 -45.10
C ALA A 536 -8.61 7.20 -43.99
N PRO A 537 -9.15 8.39 -44.32
CA PRO A 537 -9.35 9.46 -43.36
C PRO A 537 -10.52 9.15 -42.40
N SER A 538 -10.33 9.48 -41.13
CA SER A 538 -11.37 9.45 -40.10
C SER A 538 -12.03 10.82 -39.95
N THR A 539 -13.21 10.84 -39.32
CA THR A 539 -13.95 12.07 -39.04
C THR A 539 -13.65 12.53 -37.62
N ALA A 540 -12.91 13.63 -37.49
CA ALA A 540 -12.67 14.27 -36.20
C ALA A 540 -14.01 14.63 -35.53
N LEU A 541 -14.26 14.08 -34.35
CA LEU A 541 -15.49 14.27 -33.58
C LEU A 541 -15.13 14.30 -32.10
N ASP A 542 -15.69 15.26 -31.37
CA ASP A 542 -15.69 15.27 -29.91
C ASP A 542 -16.73 14.24 -29.45
N LEU A 543 -16.27 13.09 -28.93
CA LEU A 543 -17.09 11.92 -28.67
C LEU A 543 -17.91 12.09 -27.40
N SER A 544 -17.37 12.73 -26.37
CA SER A 544 -18.12 13.02 -25.13
C SER A 544 -19.29 13.96 -25.38
N ALA A 545 -19.16 14.88 -26.35
CA ALA A 545 -20.25 15.77 -26.75
C ALA A 545 -21.35 15.11 -27.60
N THR A 546 -21.21 13.83 -28.01
CA THR A 546 -22.21 13.17 -28.89
C THR A 546 -23.47 12.71 -28.17
N GLY A 547 -23.43 12.59 -26.83
CA GLY A 547 -24.54 12.11 -26.02
C GLY A 547 -24.94 10.65 -26.29
N GLY A 548 -23.98 9.82 -26.70
CA GLY A 548 -24.11 8.36 -26.84
C GLY A 548 -25.04 7.86 -27.95
N GLY A 549 -25.35 8.72 -28.93
CA GLY A 549 -26.09 8.30 -30.12
C GLY A 549 -25.26 7.43 -31.07
N LEU A 550 -25.92 6.68 -31.97
CA LEU A 550 -25.23 5.92 -33.01
C LEU A 550 -24.48 6.87 -33.97
N ILE A 551 -23.16 6.74 -34.03
CA ILE A 551 -22.29 7.47 -34.95
C ILE A 551 -22.17 6.66 -36.25
N SER A 552 -22.49 7.28 -37.38
CA SER A 552 -22.54 6.63 -38.71
C SER A 552 -21.40 7.06 -39.63
N VAL A 553 -20.25 7.37 -39.04
CA VAL A 553 -18.96 7.69 -39.69
C VAL A 553 -17.87 6.96 -38.90
N SER A 554 -16.65 6.84 -39.43
CA SER A 554 -15.48 6.40 -38.66
C SER A 554 -14.99 7.58 -37.80
N PRO A 555 -15.30 7.65 -36.49
CA PRO A 555 -14.92 8.80 -35.69
C PRO A 555 -13.45 8.70 -35.28
N VAL A 556 -12.83 9.84 -35.01
CA VAL A 556 -11.57 9.91 -34.29
C VAL A 556 -11.59 11.11 -33.35
N GLU A 557 -11.12 10.90 -32.14
CA GLU A 557 -10.81 11.91 -31.15
C GLU A 557 -9.38 11.69 -30.65
N ASP A 558 -8.66 12.78 -30.47
CA ASP A 558 -7.35 12.83 -29.82
C ASP A 558 -7.49 13.86 -28.70
N PHE A 559 -7.69 13.37 -27.48
CA PHE A 559 -7.92 14.21 -26.32
C PHE A 559 -6.67 14.25 -25.43
N ALA A 560 -6.46 15.40 -24.80
CA ALA A 560 -5.36 15.63 -23.86
C ALA A 560 -5.89 16.34 -22.62
N GLY A 561 -5.70 15.76 -21.45
CA GLY A 561 -5.86 16.41 -20.15
C GLY A 561 -7.30 16.55 -19.63
N SER A 562 -8.22 15.67 -20.02
CA SER A 562 -9.56 15.58 -19.41
C SER A 562 -9.99 14.13 -19.24
N THR A 563 -10.73 13.84 -18.17
CA THR A 563 -11.50 12.59 -17.94
C THR A 563 -12.70 12.51 -18.90
N ASP A 564 -12.49 12.87 -20.17
CA ASP A 564 -13.51 13.30 -21.14
C ASP A 564 -14.57 12.23 -21.38
N LEU A 565 -14.14 10.96 -21.33
CA LEU A 565 -14.97 9.80 -21.63
C LEU A 565 -15.39 9.01 -20.38
N SER A 566 -15.05 9.47 -19.17
CA SER A 566 -15.47 8.76 -17.96
C SER A 566 -16.99 8.71 -17.86
N ASP A 567 -17.53 7.53 -17.58
CA ASP A 567 -18.97 7.24 -17.51
C ASP A 567 -19.77 7.44 -18.82
N ASP A 568 -19.09 7.58 -19.98
CA ASP A 568 -19.73 7.70 -21.28
C ASP A 568 -20.03 6.33 -21.94
N ASN A 569 -20.94 6.34 -22.92
CA ASN A 569 -21.25 5.18 -23.75
C ASN A 569 -21.35 5.60 -25.21
N LEU A 570 -20.61 4.94 -26.11
CA LEU A 570 -20.52 5.29 -27.52
C LEU A 570 -20.90 4.10 -28.40
N SER A 571 -21.72 4.32 -29.43
CA SER A 571 -22.05 3.28 -30.40
C SER A 571 -21.78 3.78 -31.81
N PHE A 572 -21.22 2.93 -32.66
CA PHE A 572 -21.04 3.27 -34.07
C PHE A 572 -21.14 2.03 -34.98
N THR A 573 -21.50 2.29 -36.23
CA THR A 573 -21.53 1.27 -37.29
C THR A 573 -20.44 1.63 -38.31
N PRO A 574 -19.29 0.93 -38.31
CA PRO A 574 -18.21 1.09 -39.29
C PRO A 574 -18.62 0.77 -40.73
#